data_AF-A0A5N5FFY0-F1
#
_entry.id   AF-A0A5N5FFY0-F1
#
_cell.length_a   1.000
_cell.length_b   1.000
_cell.length_c   1.000
_cell.angle_alpha   90.00
_cell.angle_beta   90.00
_cell.angle_gamma   90.00
#
_symmetry.space_group_name_H-M   'P 1'
#
loop_
_entity.id
_entity.type
_entity.pdbx_description
1 polymer ?
#
loop_
_entity_poly.entity_id
_entity_poly.type
_entity_poly.pdbx_seq_one_letter_code
_entity_poly.pdbx_strand_id
1 'polypeptide(L)' 'MVFKQCEDEDDVLKMGLVYFAEGALIGAKSNVSVNLEYLDLVKDMDRFNTYSWGAISFEQLQDNLCFAAIRGGR' A
#
# COMPACT_ATOMS: atom_id res chain seq x y z
N MET A 1 -6.25 -2.88 15.37
CA MET A 1 -7.16 -3.27 14.28
C MET A 1 -7.29 -4.78 14.33
N VAL A 2 -8.50 -5.32 14.47
CA VAL A 2 -8.69 -6.76 14.68
C VAL A 2 -9.55 -7.29 13.53
N PHE A 3 -8.94 -8.08 12.65
CA PHE A 3 -9.58 -8.79 11.53
C PHE A 3 -10.57 -9.89 11.99
N LYS A 4 -11.04 -9.86 13.25
CA LYS A 4 -11.74 -10.98 13.92
C LYS A 4 -13.13 -11.32 13.36
N GLN A 5 -13.65 -10.55 12.41
CA GLN A 5 -15.03 -10.71 11.91
C GLN A 5 -15.10 -11.16 10.45
N CYS A 6 -13.96 -11.39 9.80
CA CYS A 6 -13.96 -11.93 8.45
C CYS A 6 -13.82 -13.46 8.56
N GLU A 7 -14.93 -14.18 8.33
CA GLU A 7 -14.95 -15.65 8.33
C GLU A 7 -14.29 -16.25 7.09
N ASP A 8 -14.09 -15.43 6.05
CA ASP A 8 -13.45 -15.85 4.80
C ASP A 8 -11.94 -15.59 4.85
N GLU A 9 -11.16 -16.67 4.84
CA GLU A 9 -9.69 -16.60 4.86
C GLU A 9 -9.12 -15.85 3.65
N ASP A 10 -9.79 -15.91 2.49
CA ASP A 10 -9.37 -15.24 1.26
C ASP A 10 -9.50 -13.71 1.39
N ASP A 11 -10.60 -13.24 1.97
CA ASP A 11 -10.81 -11.82 2.23
C ASP A 11 -9.80 -11.28 3.27
N VAL A 12 -9.45 -12.07 4.30
CA VAL A 12 -8.40 -11.71 5.26
C VAL A 12 -7.05 -11.57 4.56
N LEU A 13 -6.70 -12.50 3.67
CA LEU A 13 -5.45 -12.44 2.90
C LEU A 13 -5.41 -11.22 1.99
N LYS A 14 -6.49 -10.95 1.24
CA LYS A 14 -6.63 -9.78 0.36
C LYS A 14 -6.47 -8.48 1.13
N MET A 15 -7.13 -8.35 2.28
CA MET A 15 -7.00 -7.17 3.14
C MET A 15 -5.56 -7.02 3.69
N GLY A 16 -4.92 -8.13 4.06
CA GLY A 16 -3.52 -8.15 4.50
C GLY A 16 -2.56 -7.66 3.40
N LEU A 17 -2.80 -8.07 2.16
CA LEU A 17 -2.01 -7.64 0.99
C LEU A 17 -2.15 -6.15 0.70
N VAL A 18 -3.37 -5.60 0.76
CA VAL A 18 -3.56 -4.16 0.57
C VAL A 18 -2.85 -3.38 1.68
N TYR A 19 -2.99 -3.81 2.93
CA TYR A 19 -2.32 -3.17 4.05
C TYR A 19 -0.78 -3.24 3.93
N PHE A 20 -0.26 -4.37 3.46
CA PHE A 20 1.17 -4.51 3.17
C PHE A 20 1.61 -3.57 2.05
N ALA A 21 0.87 -3.49 0.94
CA ALA A 21 1.22 -2.61 -0.16
C ALA A 21 1.23 -1.14 0.28
N GLU A 22 0.20 -0.68 0.99
CA GLU A 22 0.17 0.71 1.47
C GLU A 22 1.26 1.01 2.50
N GLY A 23 1.45 0.13 3.48
CA GLY A 23 2.40 0.36 4.56
C GLY A 23 3.86 0.16 4.15
N ALA A 24 4.16 -0.91 3.44
CA ALA A 24 5.54 -1.30 3.12
C ALA A 24 6.01 -0.74 1.77
N LEU A 25 5.13 -0.67 0.77
CA LEU A 25 5.53 -0.28 -0.59
C LEU A 25 5.34 1.22 -0.81
N ILE A 26 4.24 1.79 -0.34
CA ILE A 26 3.95 3.24 -0.47
C ILE A 26 4.48 4.01 0.75
N GLY A 27 4.63 3.36 1.90
CA GLY A 27 5.03 4.06 3.12
C GLY A 27 3.93 5.00 3.64
N ALA A 28 2.67 4.70 3.34
CA ALA A 28 1.54 5.46 3.85
C ALA A 28 1.53 5.42 5.39
N LYS A 29 1.27 6.56 6.03
CA LYS A 29 1.12 6.60 7.49
C LYS A 29 -0.08 5.74 7.88
N SER A 30 0.03 5.04 9.02
CA SER A 30 -0.97 4.11 9.60
C SER A 30 -2.39 4.67 9.80
N ASN A 31 -2.62 5.96 9.51
CA ASN A 31 -3.85 6.69 9.74
C ASN A 31 -4.58 7.00 8.43
N VAL A 32 -4.00 6.62 7.29
CA VAL A 32 -4.58 6.87 5.96
C VAL A 32 -5.61 5.78 5.68
N SER A 33 -6.78 6.21 5.20
CA SER A 33 -7.84 5.32 4.73
C SER A 33 -7.31 4.43 3.61
N VAL A 34 -7.57 3.14 3.69
CA VAL A 34 -7.20 2.19 2.63
C VAL A 34 -7.78 2.66 1.29
N ASN A 35 -6.92 2.77 0.28
CA ASN A 35 -7.34 3.15 -1.07
C ASN A 35 -8.27 2.07 -1.63
N LEU A 36 -9.50 2.48 -1.97
CA LEU A 36 -10.53 1.63 -2.55
C LEU A 36 -10.10 1.02 -3.88
N GLU A 37 -9.20 1.68 -4.62
CA GLU A 37 -8.65 1.14 -5.87
C GLU A 37 -7.78 -0.09 -5.63
N TYR A 38 -7.02 -0.13 -4.54
CA TYR A 38 -6.22 -1.31 -4.17
C TYR A 38 -7.11 -2.45 -3.64
N LEU A 39 -8.20 -2.10 -2.95
CA LEU A 39 -9.23 -3.08 -2.57
C LEU A 39 -9.94 -3.68 -3.78
N ASP A 40 -10.14 -2.92 -4.85
CA ASP A 40 -10.66 -3.45 -6.10
C ASP A 40 -9.63 -4.33 -6.82
N LEU A 41 -8.35 -3.96 -6.74
CA LEU A 41 -7.26 -4.70 -7.35
C LEU A 41 -7.13 -6.11 -6.79
N VAL A 42 -7.22 -6.30 -5.46
CA VAL A 42 -7.11 -7.63 -4.82
C VAL A 42 -8.29 -8.56 -5.09
N LYS A 43 -9.38 -8.07 -5.70
CA LYS A 43 -10.44 -8.97 -6.22
C LYS A 43 -9.94 -9.81 -7.40
N ASP A 44 -8.95 -9.29 -8.14
CA ASP A 44 -8.26 -9.96 -9.24
C ASP A 44 -6.76 -10.07 -8.89
N MET A 45 -6.39 -11.22 -8.30
CA MET A 45 -5.04 -11.45 -7.82
C MET A 45 -3.98 -11.41 -8.94
N ASP A 46 -4.33 -11.76 -10.18
CA ASP A 46 -3.40 -11.68 -11.31
C ASP A 46 -3.12 -10.22 -11.66
N ARG A 47 -4.15 -9.37 -11.64
CA ARG A 47 -4.01 -7.92 -11.80
C ARG A 47 -3.20 -7.30 -10.66
N PHE A 48 -3.42 -7.74 -9.41
CA PHE A 48 -2.62 -7.29 -8.26
C PHE A 48 -1.14 -7.66 -8.41
N ASN A 49 -0.83 -8.88 -8.83
CA ASN A 49 0.54 -9.38 -8.96
C ASN A 49 1.30 -8.73 -10.13
N THR A 50 0.60 -8.32 -11.18
CA THR A 50 1.19 -7.64 -12.35
C THR A 50 1.20 -6.11 -12.21
N TYR A 51 0.62 -5.58 -11.13
CA TYR A 51 0.64 -4.16 -10.86
C TYR A 51 2.06 -3.67 -10.63
N SER A 52 2.33 -2.44 -11.05
CA SER A 52 3.66 -1.83 -11.05
C SER A 52 4.10 -1.34 -9.67
N TRP A 53 3.96 -2.18 -8.65
CA TRP A 53 4.29 -1.87 -7.25
C TRP A 53 5.70 -1.30 -7.08
N GLY A 54 6.69 -1.89 -7.76
CA GLY A 54 8.07 -1.43 -7.68
C GLY A 54 8.27 -0.01 -8.22
N ALA A 55 7.59 0.35 -9.31
CA ALA A 55 7.66 1.71 -9.87
C ALA A 55 7.02 2.73 -8.92
N ILE A 56 5.84 2.40 -8.39
CA ILE A 56 5.10 3.25 -7.44
C ILE A 56 5.93 3.48 -6.17
N SER A 57 6.51 2.42 -5.60
CA SER A 57 7.42 2.54 -4.45
C SER A 57 8.63 3.42 -4.73
N PHE A 58 9.20 3.30 -5.91
CA PHE A 58 10.38 4.07 -6.29
C PHE A 58 10.06 5.55 -6.45
N GLU A 59 8.95 5.90 -7.10
CA GLU A 59 8.47 7.27 -7.21
C GLU A 59 8.21 7.88 -5.82
N GLN A 60 7.52 7.14 -4.96
CA GLN A 60 7.22 7.61 -3.61
C GLN A 60 8.48 7.80 -2.75
N LEU A 61 9.49 6.94 -2.91
CA LEU A 61 10.80 7.10 -2.28
C LEU A 61 11.51 8.35 -2.81
N GLN A 62 11.50 8.56 -4.13
CA GLN A 62 12.12 9.72 -4.76
C GLN A 62 11.49 11.02 -4.24
N ASP A 63 10.17 11.10 -4.17
CA ASP A 63 9.44 12.25 -3.65
C ASP A 63 9.81 12.54 -2.18
N ASN A 64 9.85 11.49 -1.36
CA ASN A 64 10.21 11.61 0.05
C ASN A 64 11.65 12.10 0.24
N LEU A 65 12.59 11.59 -0.57
CA LEU A 65 14.00 12.02 -0.56
C LEU A 65 14.15 13.47 -1.05
N CYS A 66 13.46 13.86 -2.12
CA CYS A 66 13.43 15.23 -2.61
C CYS A 66 12.89 16.18 -1.54
N PHE A 67 11.79 15.83 -0.88
CA PHE A 67 11.23 16.62 0.21
C PHE A 67 12.18 16.74 1.40
N ALA A 68 12.85 15.66 1.78
CA ALA A 68 13.85 15.67 2.85
C ALA A 68 15.05 16.57 2.51
N ALA A 69 15.57 16.48 1.27
CA ALA A 69 16.69 17.29 0.82
C ALA A 69 16.38 18.80 0.87
N ILE A 70 15.17 19.21 0.50
CA ILE A 70 14.72 20.61 0.59
C ILE A 70 14.70 21.11 2.05
N ARG A 71 14.37 20.25 3.02
CA ARG A 71 14.33 20.63 4.45
C ARG A 71 15.69 20.59 5.14
N GLY A 72 16.60 19.71 4.69
CA GLY A 72 17.94 19.59 5.26
C GLY A 72 18.90 20.71 4.85
N GLY A 73 18.54 21.55 3.88
CA GLY A 73 19.32 22.69 3.41
C GLY A 73 19.07 24.03 4.14
N ARG A 74 18.34 24.03 5.26
CA ARG A 74 18.12 25.21 6.12
C ARG A 74 18.85 25.09 7.45
#